data_AF-A0AAW3D789-F1
#
_entry.id   AF-A0AAW3D789-F1
#
_cell.length_a   1.000
_cell.length_b   1.000
_cell.length_c   1.000
_cell.angle_alpha   90.00
_cell.angle_beta   90.00
_cell.angle_gamma   90.00
#
_symmetry.space_group_name_H-M   'P 1'
#
loop_
_entity.id
_entity.type
_entity.pdbx_description
1 polymer ?
#
loop_
_entity_poly.entity_id
_entity_poly.type
_entity_poly.pdbx_seq_one_letter_code
_entity_poly.pdbx_strand_id
1 'polypeptide(L)'
;MIDSLARNQNWAKVAPWAGIFFTVLLFANFFVYDPHFWGLINIPLYLFHQTEEHYVPGGFKDFMNRTVMALPQGQEKLTDIKIFWINILMVWLAFAVFGALSFKHKSWNLGLVMASIQFVISLFAAYYVTVHGLDNPIAWWLGTIIFSIVAHILLFKLVMTRD
;
A
#
# COMPACT_ATOMS: atom_id res chain seq x y z
N MET A 1 -23.12 4.30 9.87
CA MET A 1 -21.75 4.77 10.19
C MET A 1 -20.77 4.41 9.08
N ILE A 2 -20.59 3.12 8.75
CA ILE A 2 -19.69 2.64 7.67
C ILE A 2 -19.97 3.34 6.34
N ASP A 3 -21.23 3.41 5.90
CA ASP A 3 -21.57 4.07 4.63
C ASP A 3 -21.21 5.56 4.60
N SER A 4 -21.26 6.23 5.76
CA SER A 4 -20.89 7.65 5.87
C SER A 4 -19.38 7.84 5.75
N LEU A 5 -18.61 6.90 6.30
CA LEU A 5 -17.15 6.91 6.23
C LEU A 5 -16.69 6.57 4.82
N ALA A 6 -17.27 5.52 4.20
CA ALA A 6 -16.93 5.06 2.88
C ALA A 6 -17.26 6.08 1.79
N ARG A 7 -18.44 6.72 1.87
CA ARG A 7 -18.93 7.68 0.85
C ARG A 7 -17.89 8.77 0.58
N ASN A 8 -17.59 8.97 -0.70
CA ASN A 8 -16.60 9.93 -1.18
C ASN A 8 -15.24 9.82 -0.46
N GLN A 9 -14.90 8.59 -0.03
CA GLN A 9 -13.69 8.31 0.74
C GLN A 9 -13.52 9.24 1.96
N ASN A 10 -14.60 9.61 2.65
CA ASN A 10 -14.54 10.53 3.80
C ASN A 10 -13.54 10.10 4.87
N TRP A 11 -13.36 8.78 5.06
CA TRP A 11 -12.36 8.22 5.95
C TRP A 11 -10.91 8.61 5.59
N ALA A 12 -10.58 8.89 4.34
CA ALA A 12 -9.22 9.27 3.92
C ALA A 12 -8.85 10.71 4.30
N LYS A 13 -9.83 11.56 4.64
CA LYS A 13 -9.59 12.97 5.02
C LYS A 13 -8.77 13.11 6.31
N VAL A 14 -8.80 12.11 7.19
CA VAL A 14 -7.98 12.10 8.40
C VAL A 14 -6.54 11.63 8.12
N ALA A 15 -6.31 10.92 7.02
CA ALA A 15 -5.02 10.31 6.70
C ALA A 15 -3.84 11.29 6.67
N PRO A 16 -3.90 12.50 6.06
CA PRO A 16 -2.74 13.40 6.06
C PRO A 16 -2.39 13.91 7.45
N TRP A 17 -3.41 14.22 8.26
CA TRP A 17 -3.24 14.69 9.63
C TRP A 17 -2.68 13.60 10.55
N ALA A 18 -3.22 12.38 10.43
CA ALA A 18 -2.68 11.22 11.11
C ALA A 18 -1.24 10.93 10.66
N GLY A 19 -0.93 11.05 9.37
CA GLY A 19 0.41 10.85 8.82
C GLY A 19 1.44 11.78 9.44
N ILE A 20 1.12 13.08 9.55
CA ILE A 20 1.96 14.06 10.24
C ILE A 20 2.13 13.68 11.72
N PHE A 21 1.02 13.40 12.41
CA PHE A 21 1.04 13.05 13.83
C PHE A 21 1.92 11.82 14.12
N PHE A 22 1.74 10.73 13.37
CA PHE A 22 2.54 9.51 13.52
C PHE A 22 3.99 9.70 13.09
N THR A 23 4.27 10.57 12.12
CA THR A 23 5.65 10.95 11.79
C THR A 23 6.32 11.64 12.98
N VAL A 24 5.67 12.64 13.58
CA VAL A 24 6.21 13.34 14.76
C VAL A 24 6.43 12.37 15.92
N LEU A 25 5.45 11.51 16.22
CA LEU A 25 5.60 10.50 17.26
C LEU A 25 6.76 9.54 17.00
N LEU A 26 6.92 9.07 15.75
CA LEU A 26 8.00 8.17 15.38
C LEU A 26 9.38 8.79 15.67
N PHE A 27 9.61 10.00 15.18
CA PHE A 27 10.89 10.70 15.37
C PHE A 27 11.11 11.17 16.81
N ALA A 28 10.05 11.41 17.58
CA ALA A 28 10.16 11.79 18.99
C ALA A 28 10.54 10.60 19.91
N ASN A 29 10.23 9.36 19.51
CA ASN A 29 10.38 8.18 20.38
C ASN A 29 11.44 7.18 19.90
N PHE A 30 11.86 7.23 18.63
CA PHE A 30 12.78 6.24 18.06
C PHE A 30 13.89 6.89 17.25
N PHE A 31 15.11 6.36 17.38
CA PHE A 31 16.24 6.72 16.52
C PHE A 31 16.23 5.89 15.24
N VAL A 32 16.80 6.44 14.16
CA VAL A 32 16.90 5.75 12.85
C VAL A 32 17.71 4.44 12.89
N TYR A 33 18.50 4.21 13.95
CA TYR A 33 19.24 2.96 14.16
C TYR A 33 18.44 1.89 14.92
N ASP A 34 17.26 2.25 15.45
CA ASP A 34 16.38 1.31 16.13
C ASP A 34 15.60 0.46 15.11
N PRO A 35 15.62 -0.88 15.20
CA PRO A 35 14.79 -1.75 14.36
C PRO A 35 13.29 -1.39 14.39
N HIS A 36 12.78 -0.90 15.52
CA HIS A 36 11.38 -0.49 15.66
C HIS A 36 11.06 0.77 14.84
N PHE A 37 12.04 1.65 14.59
CA PHE A 37 11.86 2.82 13.73
C PHE A 37 11.46 2.38 12.31
N TRP A 38 12.20 1.43 11.74
CA TRP A 38 11.91 0.85 10.42
C TRP A 38 10.68 -0.07 10.43
N GLY A 39 10.34 -0.60 11.61
CA GLY A 39 9.02 -1.17 11.93
C GLY A 39 7.88 -0.18 11.62
N LEU A 40 7.95 0.95 12.30
CA LEU A 40 6.82 1.85 12.45
C LEU A 40 6.76 2.93 11.36
N ILE A 41 7.84 3.19 10.62
CA ILE A 41 7.86 4.17 9.51
C ILE A 41 6.84 3.87 8.40
N ASN A 42 6.40 2.62 8.28
CA ASN A 42 5.37 2.24 7.33
C ASN A 42 4.01 2.86 7.66
N ILE A 43 3.73 3.17 8.93
CA ILE A 43 2.47 3.80 9.36
C ILE A 43 2.31 5.20 8.73
N PRO A 44 3.23 6.17 8.94
CA PRO A 44 3.11 7.47 8.32
C PRO A 44 3.22 7.41 6.79
N LEU A 45 4.11 6.57 6.24
CA LEU A 45 4.23 6.41 4.78
C LEU A 45 2.92 5.95 4.15
N TYR A 46 2.27 4.94 4.76
CA TYR A 46 1.00 4.45 4.25
C TYR A 46 -0.12 5.49 4.40
N LEU A 47 -0.17 6.24 5.50
CA LEU A 47 -1.14 7.32 5.67
C LEU A 47 -1.01 8.41 4.59
N PHE A 48 0.22 8.77 4.20
CA PHE A 48 0.43 9.69 3.08
C PHE A 48 0.05 9.08 1.73
N HIS A 49 0.34 7.80 1.50
CA HIS A 49 -0.12 7.10 0.30
C HIS A 49 -1.65 7.07 0.19
N GLN A 50 -2.35 6.78 1.30
CA GLN A 50 -3.81 6.81 1.35
C GLN A 50 -4.38 8.21 1.08
N THR A 51 -3.63 9.26 1.42
CA THR A 51 -4.00 10.64 1.08
C THR A 51 -3.97 10.85 -0.43
N GLU A 52 -2.88 10.44 -1.08
CA GLU A 52 -2.74 10.55 -2.54
C GLU A 52 -3.80 9.73 -3.28
N GLU A 53 -4.03 8.49 -2.87
CA GLU A 53 -4.96 7.59 -3.56
C GLU A 53 -6.45 7.92 -3.36
N HIS A 54 -6.81 8.49 -2.21
CA HIS A 54 -8.22 8.55 -1.77
C HIS A 54 -8.71 9.91 -1.31
N TYR A 55 -7.81 10.84 -0.98
CA TYR A 55 -8.19 12.21 -0.63
C TYR A 55 -7.96 13.20 -1.78
N VAL A 56 -6.87 13.03 -2.54
CA VAL A 56 -6.56 13.88 -3.70
C VAL A 56 -7.44 13.48 -4.91
N PRO A 57 -8.03 14.44 -5.64
CA PRO A 57 -8.83 14.15 -6.84
C PRO A 57 -8.03 13.45 -7.95
N GLY A 58 -8.69 12.56 -8.72
CA GLY A 58 -8.05 11.78 -9.79
C GLY A 58 -7.26 10.55 -9.31
N GLY A 59 -7.37 10.22 -8.01
CA GLY A 59 -6.65 9.10 -7.38
C GLY A 59 -7.09 7.70 -7.83
N PHE A 60 -6.71 6.69 -7.04
CA PHE A 60 -6.77 5.27 -7.39
C PHE A 60 -8.10 4.79 -7.99
N LYS A 61 -9.23 5.25 -7.43
CA LYS A 61 -10.58 4.85 -7.89
C LYS A 61 -10.83 5.23 -9.35
N ASP A 62 -10.48 6.44 -9.73
CA ASP A 62 -10.73 6.96 -11.07
C ASP A 62 -9.78 6.29 -12.07
N PHE A 63 -8.49 6.15 -11.72
CA PHE A 63 -7.53 5.41 -12.53
C PHE A 63 -8.01 3.98 -12.80
N MET A 64 -8.44 3.24 -11.76
CA MET A 64 -8.90 1.87 -11.92
C MET A 64 -10.17 1.78 -12.78
N ASN A 65 -11.18 2.62 -12.54
CA ASN A 65 -12.42 2.52 -13.30
C ASN A 65 -12.29 3.04 -14.74
N ARG A 66 -11.55 4.14 -14.96
CA ARG A 66 -11.48 4.84 -16.25
C ARG A 66 -10.34 4.33 -17.12
N THR A 67 -9.15 4.14 -16.56
CA THR A 67 -7.96 3.76 -17.33
C THR A 67 -7.83 2.24 -17.39
N VAL A 68 -7.89 1.55 -16.25
CA VAL A 68 -7.65 0.10 -16.20
C VAL A 68 -8.84 -0.70 -16.73
N MET A 69 -10.05 -0.35 -16.31
CA MET A 69 -11.26 -1.09 -16.68
C MET A 69 -12.01 -0.47 -17.88
N ALA A 70 -11.53 0.66 -18.41
CA ALA A 70 -12.12 1.37 -19.55
C ALA A 70 -13.65 1.58 -19.44
N LEU A 71 -14.17 1.84 -18.23
CA LEU A 71 -15.60 1.97 -18.02
C LEU A 71 -16.11 3.36 -18.45
N PRO A 72 -17.27 3.45 -19.13
CA PRO A 72 -17.91 4.72 -19.46
C PRO A 72 -18.16 5.59 -18.22
N GLN A 73 -18.16 6.91 -18.41
CA GLN A 73 -18.46 7.86 -17.34
C GLN A 73 -19.82 7.53 -16.70
N GLY A 74 -19.87 7.53 -15.37
CA GLY A 74 -21.07 7.14 -14.60
C GLY A 74 -21.18 5.65 -14.28
N GLN A 75 -20.36 4.77 -14.88
CA GLN A 75 -20.22 3.38 -14.44
C GLN A 75 -19.02 3.19 -13.51
N GLU A 76 -19.18 2.36 -12.48
CA GLU A 76 -18.13 2.01 -11.53
C GLU A 76 -18.18 0.51 -11.21
N LYS A 77 -17.05 -0.19 -11.33
CA LYS A 77 -16.88 -1.55 -10.79
C LYS A 77 -16.19 -1.50 -9.43
N LEU A 78 -15.19 -0.64 -9.29
CA LEU A 78 -14.53 -0.34 -8.03
C LEU A 78 -15.27 0.84 -7.37
N THR A 79 -16.11 0.53 -6.39
CA THR A 79 -16.96 1.49 -5.69
C THR A 79 -16.35 1.93 -4.37
N ASP A 80 -16.86 3.02 -3.80
CA ASP A 80 -16.35 3.58 -2.56
C ASP A 80 -16.35 2.60 -1.39
N ILE A 81 -17.43 1.84 -1.26
CA ILE A 81 -17.59 0.83 -0.21
C ILE A 81 -16.62 -0.33 -0.38
N LYS A 82 -16.29 -0.72 -1.62
CA LYS A 82 -15.29 -1.77 -1.89
C LYS A 82 -13.90 -1.30 -1.49
N ILE A 83 -13.53 -0.06 -1.85
CA ILE A 83 -12.25 0.54 -1.47
C ILE A 83 -12.12 0.62 0.05
N PHE A 84 -13.18 1.08 0.74
CA PHE A 84 -13.19 1.13 2.20
C PHE A 84 -12.88 -0.24 2.84
N TRP A 85 -13.56 -1.31 2.40
CA TRP A 85 -13.32 -2.65 2.94
C TRP A 85 -11.95 -3.21 2.58
N ILE A 86 -11.43 -2.95 1.38
CA ILE A 86 -10.07 -3.35 0.99
C ILE A 86 -9.06 -2.71 1.96
N ASN A 87 -9.13 -1.41 2.20
CA ASN A 87 -8.18 -0.73 3.09
C ASN A 87 -8.30 -1.21 4.55
N ILE A 88 -9.52 -1.36 5.08
CA ILE A 88 -9.73 -1.84 6.46
C ILE A 88 -9.24 -3.29 6.63
N LEU A 89 -9.62 -4.21 5.75
CA LEU A 89 -9.37 -5.64 5.91
C LEU A 89 -7.98 -6.06 5.45
N MET A 90 -7.53 -5.59 4.29
CA MET A 90 -6.22 -6.02 3.78
C MET A 90 -5.10 -5.25 4.41
N VAL A 91 -5.28 -3.95 4.64
CA VAL A 91 -4.11 -3.11 4.92
C VAL A 91 -3.95 -2.79 6.39
N TRP A 92 -5.00 -2.26 7.03
CA TRP A 92 -4.91 -1.91 8.45
C TRP A 92 -4.79 -3.15 9.34
N LEU A 93 -5.52 -4.22 9.05
CA LEU A 93 -5.37 -5.48 9.79
C LEU A 93 -3.98 -6.11 9.55
N ALA A 94 -3.46 -6.10 8.32
CA ALA A 94 -2.12 -6.62 8.04
C ALA A 94 -1.03 -5.80 8.75
N PHE A 95 -1.12 -4.47 8.73
CA PHE A 95 -0.19 -3.61 9.48
C PHE A 95 -0.25 -3.89 10.99
N ALA A 96 -1.43 -4.08 11.57
CA ALA A 96 -1.57 -4.43 12.98
C ALA A 96 -0.90 -5.77 13.31
N VAL A 97 -1.15 -6.80 12.50
CA VAL A 97 -0.57 -8.14 12.69
C VAL A 97 0.95 -8.10 12.53
N PHE A 98 1.46 -7.52 11.44
CA PHE A 98 2.89 -7.48 11.17
C PHE A 98 3.65 -6.55 12.11
N GLY A 99 3.05 -5.43 12.52
CA GLY A 99 3.60 -4.57 13.56
C GLY A 99 3.70 -5.30 14.90
N ALA A 100 2.66 -6.02 15.32
CA ALA A 100 2.72 -6.82 16.55
C ALA A 100 3.81 -7.91 16.49
N LEU A 101 3.97 -8.55 15.32
CA LEU A 101 5.03 -9.54 15.10
C LEU A 101 6.43 -8.94 15.15
N SER A 102 6.64 -7.72 14.61
CA SER A 102 7.96 -7.07 14.67
C SER A 102 8.40 -6.79 16.11
N PHE A 103 7.47 -6.35 16.97
CA PHE A 103 7.77 -6.18 18.41
C PHE A 103 8.12 -7.50 19.09
N LYS A 104 7.38 -8.58 18.79
CA LYS A 104 7.62 -9.90 19.39
C LYS A 104 8.98 -10.47 19.02
N HIS A 105 9.38 -10.33 17.76
CA HIS A 105 10.60 -10.99 17.25
C HIS A 105 11.84 -10.10 17.27
N LYS A 106 11.72 -8.79 17.60
CA LYS A 106 12.81 -7.80 17.56
C LYS A 106 13.60 -7.86 16.24
N SER A 107 12.94 -8.26 15.17
CA SER A 107 13.55 -8.61 13.90
C SER A 107 12.80 -7.92 12.76
N TRP A 108 13.32 -8.09 11.54
CA TRP A 108 12.93 -7.35 10.36
C TRP A 108 11.41 -7.26 10.14
N ASN A 109 11.00 -6.09 9.68
CA ASN A 109 9.61 -5.73 9.55
C ASN A 109 8.99 -6.32 8.28
N LEU A 110 8.07 -7.26 8.43
CA LEU A 110 7.21 -7.75 7.34
C LEU A 110 6.50 -6.60 6.60
N GLY A 111 6.16 -5.51 7.27
CA GLY A 111 5.61 -4.30 6.65
C GLY A 111 6.59 -3.57 5.72
N LEU A 112 7.90 -3.56 6.01
CA LEU A 112 8.91 -2.98 5.13
C LEU A 112 9.15 -3.87 3.91
N VAL A 113 9.12 -5.19 4.12
CA VAL A 113 9.11 -6.18 3.03
C VAL A 113 7.88 -5.94 2.15
N MET A 114 6.67 -5.91 2.73
CA MET A 114 5.41 -5.66 2.03
C MET A 114 5.39 -4.31 1.31
N ALA A 115 5.88 -3.22 1.91
CA ALA A 115 5.99 -1.91 1.26
C ALA A 115 7.00 -1.93 0.10
N SER A 116 8.14 -2.61 0.27
CA SER A 116 9.12 -2.79 -0.81
C SER A 116 8.54 -3.60 -1.97
N ILE A 117 7.78 -4.64 -1.67
CA ILE A 117 7.08 -5.46 -2.66
C ILE A 117 6.01 -4.65 -3.36
N GLN A 118 5.19 -3.91 -2.61
CA GLN A 118 4.14 -3.05 -3.14
C GLN A 118 4.73 -1.99 -4.09
N PHE A 119 5.84 -1.37 -3.69
CA PHE A 119 6.57 -0.40 -4.50
C PHE A 119 7.12 -1.02 -5.79
N VAL A 120 7.77 -2.18 -5.66
CA VAL A 120 8.36 -2.91 -6.79
C VAL A 120 7.25 -3.37 -7.75
N ILE A 121 6.15 -3.92 -7.26
CA ILE A 121 4.95 -4.28 -8.05
C ILE A 121 4.37 -3.04 -8.72
N SER A 122 4.30 -1.89 -8.04
CA SER A 122 3.76 -0.65 -8.62
C SER A 122 4.64 -0.14 -9.77
N LEU A 123 5.97 -0.22 -9.65
CA LEU A 123 6.89 0.10 -10.74
C LEU A 123 6.74 -0.85 -11.93
N PHE A 124 6.62 -2.15 -11.66
CA PHE A 124 6.37 -3.15 -12.70
C PHE A 124 5.02 -2.93 -13.38
N ALA A 125 3.97 -2.64 -12.62
CA ALA A 125 2.64 -2.36 -13.15
C ALA A 125 2.67 -1.09 -14.02
N ALA A 126 3.32 -0.02 -13.58
CA ALA A 126 3.49 1.20 -14.36
C ALA A 126 4.23 0.93 -15.68
N TYR A 127 5.35 0.19 -15.63
CA TYR A 127 6.08 -0.22 -16.84
C TYR A 127 5.22 -1.07 -17.78
N TYR A 128 4.60 -2.13 -17.27
CA TYR A 128 3.85 -3.10 -18.07
C TYR A 128 2.66 -2.44 -18.76
N VAL A 129 1.89 -1.62 -18.03
CA VAL A 129 0.74 -0.88 -18.60
C VAL A 129 1.21 0.12 -19.66
N THR A 130 2.36 0.77 -19.45
CA THR A 130 2.91 1.75 -20.42
C THR A 130 3.36 1.08 -21.72
N VAL A 131 3.94 -0.13 -21.65
CA VAL A 131 4.51 -0.82 -22.83
C VAL A 131 3.50 -1.71 -23.54
N HIS A 132 2.63 -2.38 -22.79
CA HIS A 132 1.75 -3.46 -23.30
C HIS A 132 0.26 -3.15 -23.20
N GLY A 133 -0.13 -2.04 -22.55
CA GLY A 133 -1.53 -1.82 -22.20
C GLY A 133 -2.04 -2.84 -21.16
N LEU A 134 -3.36 -2.98 -21.05
CA LEU A 134 -4.02 -3.87 -20.08
C LEU A 134 -4.90 -4.94 -20.76
N ASP A 135 -4.64 -5.18 -22.04
CA ASP A 135 -5.48 -5.98 -22.94
C ASP A 135 -5.54 -7.46 -22.51
N ASN A 136 -4.59 -7.92 -21.69
CA ASN A 136 -4.58 -9.28 -21.12
C ASN A 136 -4.42 -9.28 -19.59
N PRO A 137 -5.53 -9.21 -18.83
CA PRO A 137 -5.54 -9.16 -17.37
C PRO A 137 -4.94 -10.41 -16.71
N ILE A 138 -5.05 -11.57 -17.35
CA ILE A 138 -4.50 -12.84 -16.82
C ILE A 138 -2.98 -12.82 -16.90
N ALA A 139 -2.42 -12.36 -18.02
CA ALA A 139 -0.97 -12.18 -18.17
C ALA A 139 -0.42 -11.16 -17.16
N TRP A 140 -1.16 -10.08 -16.92
CA TRP A 140 -0.81 -9.09 -15.89
C TRP A 140 -0.77 -9.70 -14.48
N TRP A 141 -1.80 -10.48 -14.08
CA TRP A 141 -1.85 -11.15 -12.78
C TRP A 141 -0.71 -12.15 -12.60
N LEU A 142 -0.47 -13.01 -13.60
CA LEU A 142 0.61 -13.99 -13.56
C LEU A 142 1.99 -13.32 -13.49
N GLY A 143 2.20 -12.28 -14.31
CA GLY A 143 3.44 -11.49 -14.28
C GLY A 143 3.70 -10.83 -12.93
N THR A 144 2.66 -10.25 -12.33
CA THR A 144 2.74 -9.61 -11.02
C THR A 144 3.08 -10.62 -9.91
N ILE A 145 2.47 -11.81 -9.92
CA ILE A 145 2.75 -12.86 -8.95
C ILE A 145 4.20 -13.35 -9.09
N ILE A 146 4.64 -13.68 -10.30
CA ILE A 146 5.99 -14.17 -10.56
C ILE A 146 7.03 -13.12 -10.15
N PHE A 147 6.83 -11.88 -10.58
CA PHE A 147 7.72 -10.78 -10.27
C PHE A 147 7.80 -10.50 -8.77
N SER A 148 6.66 -10.54 -8.07
CA SER A 148 6.60 -10.41 -6.62
C SER A 148 7.44 -11.49 -5.94
N ILE A 149 7.28 -12.77 -6.31
CA ILE A 149 8.07 -13.89 -5.75
C ILE A 149 9.57 -13.64 -5.97
N VAL A 150 9.98 -13.25 -7.18
CA VAL A 150 11.39 -12.97 -7.51
C VAL A 150 11.93 -11.80 -6.68
N ALA A 151 11.19 -10.70 -6.59
CA ALA A 151 11.56 -9.53 -5.81
C ALA A 151 11.74 -9.89 -4.32
N HIS A 152 10.85 -10.70 -3.75
CA HIS A 152 11.00 -11.21 -2.39
C HIS A 152 12.31 -11.99 -2.23
N ILE A 153 12.55 -12.99 -3.07
CA ILE A 153 13.74 -13.84 -2.97
C ILE A 153 15.02 -12.99 -3.03
N LEU A 154 15.08 -12.03 -3.97
CA LEU A 154 16.25 -11.16 -4.12
C LEU A 154 16.43 -10.23 -2.93
N LEU A 155 15.35 -9.64 -2.41
CA LEU A 155 15.40 -8.69 -1.29
C LEU A 155 15.76 -9.40 0.01
N PHE A 156 15.16 -10.58 0.27
CA PHE A 156 15.56 -11.45 1.38
C PHE A 156 17.03 -11.85 1.27
N LYS A 157 17.50 -12.27 0.08
CA LYS A 157 18.89 -12.65 -0.11
C LYS A 157 19.84 -11.47 0.15
N LEU A 158 19.61 -10.32 -0.50
CA LEU A 158 20.44 -9.11 -0.37
C LEU A 158 20.57 -8.63 1.08
N VAL A 159 19.48 -8.72 1.84
CA VAL A 159 19.40 -8.24 3.22
C VAL A 159 19.98 -9.27 4.20
N MET A 160 19.67 -10.55 4.02
CA MET A 160 20.05 -11.62 4.96
C MET A 160 21.46 -12.17 4.74
N THR A 161 22.12 -11.90 3.61
CA THR A 161 23.52 -12.32 3.38
C THR A 161 24.56 -11.30 3.83
N ARG A 162 24.19 -10.30 4.62
CA ARG A 162 25.17 -9.40 5.27
C ARG A 162 25.47 -9.91 6.67
N ASP A 163 26.38 -10.88 6.73
CA ASP A 163 27.23 -11.14 7.89
C ASP A 163 28.54 -10.33 7.73
#